data_AF-A0A924RY17-F1
#
_entry.id   AF-A0A924RY17-F1
#
_cell.length_a   1.000
_cell.length_b   1.000
_cell.length_c   1.000
_cell.angle_alpha   90.00
_cell.angle_beta   90.00
_cell.angle_gamma   90.00
#
_symmetry.space_group_name_H-M   'P 1'
#
loop_
_entity.id
_entity.type
_entity.pdbx_description
1 polymer ?
#
loop_
_entity_poly.entity_id
_entity_poly.type
_entity_poly.pdbx_seq_one_letter_code
_entity_poly.pdbx_strand_id
1 'polypeptide(L)'
;MNTEDTNINWKKDAPLLASIKRANPFKVPLNYFEELEEKVKSEIFLDNLKSKSDYFKTPNAYFDNLSEQIINQLKLQEIISENSGFTIPQNYFENATKQTLKSVQIKRKGIARIINLGLVRYAAAACILLMTSFGIYFNIHQSKNLSYQLSKIPDEEIETYLQQHIDNADVPVIIENLSDESAFTSDESKLTEEELIKLLDTTP
;
A
#
# COMPACT_ATOMS: atom_id res chain seq x y z
N MET A 1 -26.61 -21.88 -60.09
CA MET A 1 -27.89 -21.21 -60.40
C MET A 1 -27.64 -20.36 -61.63
N ASN A 2 -28.25 -20.71 -62.76
CA ASN A 2 -27.99 -20.11 -64.06
C ASN A 2 -28.49 -18.65 -64.06
N THR A 3 -27.64 -17.69 -64.42
CA THR A 3 -28.01 -16.27 -64.56
C THR A 3 -28.62 -16.03 -65.94
N GLU A 4 -29.72 -16.73 -66.24
CA GLU A 4 -30.51 -16.47 -67.44
C GLU A 4 -31.63 -15.49 -67.10
N ASP A 5 -31.46 -14.27 -67.60
CA ASP A 5 -32.51 -13.38 -68.09
C ASP A 5 -33.77 -13.20 -67.24
N THR A 6 -33.64 -12.54 -66.09
CA THR A 6 -34.74 -11.66 -65.63
C THR A 6 -34.67 -10.33 -66.37
N ASN A 7 -34.82 -10.37 -67.69
CA ASN A 7 -35.09 -9.17 -68.49
C ASN A 7 -36.54 -8.76 -68.20
N ILE A 8 -36.75 -8.15 -67.02
CA ILE A 8 -38.06 -7.65 -66.62
C ILE A 8 -38.35 -6.43 -67.48
N ASN A 9 -39.06 -6.64 -68.58
CA ASN A 9 -39.45 -5.58 -69.47
C ASN A 9 -40.66 -4.86 -68.86
N TRP A 10 -40.41 -3.97 -67.89
CA TRP A 10 -41.45 -3.22 -67.16
C TRP A 10 -42.45 -2.50 -68.07
N LYS A 11 -42.07 -2.18 -69.31
CA LYS A 11 -42.96 -1.60 -70.32
C LYS A 11 -44.01 -2.58 -70.85
N LYS A 12 -43.70 -3.88 -70.89
CA LYS A 12 -44.61 -4.95 -71.33
C LYS A 12 -45.45 -5.48 -70.17
N ASP A 13 -44.81 -5.70 -69.02
CA ASP A 13 -45.44 -6.43 -67.91
C ASP A 13 -46.27 -5.52 -66.99
N ALA A 14 -45.95 -4.21 -66.93
CA ALA A 14 -46.69 -3.24 -66.16
C ALA A 14 -46.72 -1.87 -66.88
N PRO A 15 -47.35 -1.78 -68.07
CA PRO A 15 -47.33 -0.58 -68.91
C PRO A 15 -47.84 0.67 -68.17
N LEU A 16 -48.86 0.52 -67.31
CA LEU A 16 -49.38 1.62 -66.49
C LEU A 16 -48.34 2.17 -65.51
N LEU A 17 -47.57 1.31 -64.85
CA LEU A 17 -46.50 1.73 -63.92
C LEU A 17 -45.31 2.30 -64.69
N ALA A 18 -44.99 1.75 -65.86
CA ALA A 18 -43.93 2.26 -66.73
C ALA A 18 -44.26 3.64 -67.32
N SER A 19 -45.54 3.95 -67.52
CA SER A 19 -46.03 5.27 -67.95
C SER A 19 -46.01 6.32 -66.83
N ILE A 20 -45.91 5.93 -65.56
CA ILE A 20 -45.78 6.88 -64.45
C ILE A 20 -44.38 7.48 -64.48
N LYS A 21 -44.32 8.82 -64.47
CA LYS A 21 -43.05 9.55 -64.38
C LYS A 21 -42.33 9.12 -63.10
N ARG A 22 -41.08 8.65 -63.23
CA ARG A 22 -40.21 8.33 -62.08
C ARG A 22 -39.81 9.61 -61.36
N ALA A 23 -40.72 10.14 -60.56
CA ALA A 23 -40.51 11.28 -59.69
C ALA A 23 -40.96 10.87 -58.30
N ASN A 24 -40.23 11.32 -57.27
CA ASN A 24 -40.63 11.09 -55.89
C ASN A 24 -41.96 11.85 -55.64
N PRO A 25 -43.08 11.17 -55.34
CA PRO A 25 -44.36 11.84 -55.07
C PRO A 25 -44.42 12.44 -53.67
N PHE A 26 -43.47 12.10 -52.79
CA PHE A 26 -43.45 12.56 -51.41
C PHE A 26 -42.74 13.90 -51.30
N LYS A 27 -43.37 14.84 -50.59
CA LYS A 27 -42.78 16.12 -50.21
C LYS A 27 -42.61 16.14 -48.70
N VAL A 28 -41.43 16.49 -48.24
CA VAL A 28 -41.19 16.79 -46.82
C VAL A 28 -41.27 18.30 -46.61
N PRO A 29 -41.64 18.75 -45.40
CA PRO A 29 -41.52 20.16 -45.02
C PRO A 29 -40.10 20.69 -45.20
N LEU A 30 -39.99 22.00 -45.38
CA LEU A 30 -38.70 22.69 -45.38
C LEU A 30 -37.97 22.40 -44.06
N ASN A 31 -36.67 22.17 -44.12
CA ASN A 31 -35.80 21.83 -43.00
C ASN A 31 -36.13 20.52 -42.24
N TYR A 32 -37.01 19.66 -42.76
CA TYR A 32 -37.37 18.40 -42.09
C TYR A 32 -36.16 17.56 -41.71
N PHE A 33 -35.21 17.36 -42.63
CA PHE A 33 -34.03 16.53 -42.37
C PHE A 33 -32.96 17.26 -41.56
N GLU A 34 -32.89 18.59 -41.65
CA GLU A 34 -31.94 19.41 -40.90
C GLU A 34 -32.30 19.44 -39.41
N GLU A 35 -33.59 19.50 -39.08
CA GLU A 35 -34.08 19.52 -37.69
C GLU A 35 -34.34 18.12 -37.10
N LEU A 36 -34.43 17.08 -37.94
CA LEU A 36 -34.78 15.72 -37.50
C LEU A 36 -33.82 15.20 -36.44
N GLU A 37 -32.52 15.40 -36.62
CA GLU A 37 -31.50 14.92 -35.69
C GLU A 37 -31.66 15.56 -34.30
N GLU A 38 -31.84 16.88 -34.26
CA GLU A 38 -32.03 17.61 -33.01
C GLU A 38 -33.34 17.20 -32.32
N LYS A 39 -34.42 17.07 -33.10
CA LYS A 39 -35.73 16.65 -32.60
C LYS A 39 -35.72 15.23 -32.04
N VAL A 40 -35.02 14.30 -32.69
CA VAL A 40 -34.89 12.93 -32.18
C VAL A 40 -34.06 12.91 -30.90
N LYS A 41 -32.95 13.66 -30.85
CA LYS A 41 -32.12 13.77 -29.63
C LYS A 41 -32.89 14.38 -28.47
N SER A 42 -33.66 15.44 -28.69
CA SER A 42 -34.46 16.08 -27.64
C SER A 42 -35.56 15.16 -27.13
N GLU A 43 -36.25 14.43 -28.02
CA GLU A 43 -37.28 13.47 -27.62
C GLU A 43 -36.69 12.31 -26.80
N ILE A 44 -35.55 11.75 -27.22
CA ILE A 44 -34.83 10.73 -26.46
C ILE A 44 -34.41 11.27 -25.09
N PHE A 45 -33.91 12.51 -25.02
CA PHE A 45 -33.51 13.12 -23.76
C PHE A 45 -34.71 13.28 -22.81
N LEU A 46 -35.85 13.76 -23.31
CA LEU A 46 -37.07 13.92 -22.51
C LEU A 46 -37.61 12.56 -22.03
N ASP A 47 -37.57 11.52 -22.86
CA ASP A 47 -38.00 10.19 -22.47
C ASP A 47 -37.11 9.58 -21.38
N ASN A 48 -35.79 9.78 -21.50
CA ASN A 48 -34.83 9.41 -20.46
C ASN A 48 -35.11 10.13 -19.13
N LEU A 49 -35.44 11.43 -19.17
CA LEU A 49 -35.80 12.18 -17.96
C LEU A 49 -37.08 11.67 -17.31
N LYS A 50 -38.11 11.31 -18.09
CA LYS A 50 -39.36 10.74 -17.57
C LYS A 50 -39.14 9.39 -16.90
N SER A 51 -38.28 8.54 -17.48
CA SER A 51 -37.93 7.24 -16.89
C SER A 51 -37.22 7.37 -15.54
N LYS A 52 -36.49 8.47 -15.32
CA LYS A 52 -35.77 8.81 -14.10
C LYS A 52 -36.62 9.63 -13.12
N SER A 53 -37.90 9.31 -13.00
CA SER A 53 -38.92 10.09 -12.27
C SER A 53 -38.69 10.26 -10.76
N ASP A 54 -37.66 9.64 -10.16
CA ASP A 54 -37.35 9.77 -8.73
C ASP A 54 -36.83 11.16 -8.34
N TYR A 55 -36.33 11.96 -9.29
CA TYR A 55 -35.75 13.29 -9.00
C TYR A 55 -36.78 14.43 -8.97
N PHE A 56 -38.01 14.20 -9.45
CA PHE A 56 -39.08 15.20 -9.51
C PHE A 56 -40.31 14.81 -8.68
N LYS A 57 -40.09 14.11 -7.57
CA LYS A 57 -41.16 13.78 -6.62
C LYS A 57 -41.27 14.89 -5.59
N THR A 58 -42.47 15.46 -5.47
CA THR A 58 -42.80 16.31 -4.33
C THR A 58 -42.81 15.45 -3.06
N PRO A 59 -42.43 16.00 -1.89
CA PRO A 59 -42.55 15.29 -0.62
C PRO A 59 -43.97 14.76 -0.39
N ASN A 60 -44.08 13.67 0.39
CA ASN A 60 -45.38 13.13 0.80
C ASN A 60 -46.22 14.23 1.47
N ALA A 61 -47.50 14.29 1.12
CA ALA A 61 -48.45 15.29 1.61
C ALA A 61 -48.08 16.76 1.33
N TYR A 62 -47.21 17.04 0.35
CA TYR A 62 -46.86 18.41 -0.05
C TYR A 62 -48.11 19.22 -0.41
N PHE A 63 -48.96 18.70 -1.30
CA PHE A 63 -50.16 19.40 -1.75
C PHE A 63 -51.25 19.47 -0.66
N ASP A 64 -51.32 18.45 0.22
CA ASP A 64 -52.28 18.43 1.33
C ASP A 64 -51.97 19.55 2.35
N ASN A 65 -50.68 19.77 2.64
CA ASN A 65 -50.24 20.80 3.60
C ASN A 65 -50.02 22.18 2.97
N LEU A 66 -49.95 22.29 1.64
CA LEU A 66 -49.62 23.53 0.93
C LEU A 66 -50.58 24.67 1.28
N SER A 67 -51.88 24.39 1.34
CA SER A 67 -52.89 25.40 1.66
C SER A 67 -52.70 25.96 3.07
N GLU A 68 -52.48 25.08 4.05
CA GLU A 68 -52.24 25.48 5.43
C GLU A 68 -50.94 26.26 5.57
N GLN A 69 -49.87 25.84 4.88
CA GLN A 69 -48.59 26.55 4.86
C GLN A 69 -48.74 27.97 4.32
N ILE A 70 -49.47 28.16 3.21
CA ILE A 70 -49.72 29.49 2.63
C ILE A 70 -50.49 30.37 3.61
N ILE A 71 -51.55 29.84 4.23
CA ILE A 71 -52.36 30.58 5.21
C ILE A 71 -51.51 30.98 6.43
N ASN A 72 -50.68 30.07 6.94
CA ASN A 72 -49.78 30.34 8.06
C ASN A 72 -48.74 31.41 7.71
N GLN A 73 -48.18 31.38 6.49
CA GLN A 73 -47.27 32.43 6.03
C GLN A 73 -47.94 33.80 5.95
N LEU A 74 -49.18 33.88 5.46
CA LEU A 74 -49.93 35.14 5.41
C LEU A 74 -50.20 35.70 6.81
N LYS A 75 -50.61 34.84 7.76
CA LYS A 75 -50.82 35.24 9.16
C LYS A 75 -49.52 35.73 9.82
N LEU A 76 -48.41 35.02 9.59
CA LEU A 76 -47.09 35.46 10.09
C LEU A 76 -46.70 36.80 9.48
N GLN A 77 -46.95 37.02 8.19
CA GLN A 77 -46.64 38.27 7.52
C GLN A 77 -47.45 39.44 8.11
N GLU A 78 -48.73 39.23 8.41
CA GLU A 78 -49.58 40.22 9.09
C GLU A 78 -49.03 40.58 10.48
N ILE A 79 -48.66 39.58 11.28
CA ILE A 79 -48.08 39.76 12.62
C ILE A 79 -46.73 40.50 12.57
N ILE A 80 -45.86 40.14 11.61
CA ILE A 80 -44.53 40.75 11.45
C ILE A 80 -44.64 42.21 10.98
N SER A 81 -45.63 42.50 10.13
CA SER A 81 -45.83 43.84 9.57
C SER A 81 -46.34 44.85 10.60
N GLU A 82 -46.94 44.40 11.70
CA GLU A 82 -47.48 45.29 12.74
C GLU A 82 -46.48 45.62 13.86
N ASN A 83 -45.50 44.75 14.19
CA ASN A 83 -44.63 45.01 15.35
C ASN A 83 -43.18 44.46 15.31
N SER A 84 -42.68 43.91 14.20
CA SER A 84 -41.31 43.39 14.18
C SER A 84 -40.66 43.42 12.80
N GLY A 85 -40.37 44.63 12.31
CA GLY A 85 -39.27 44.76 11.35
C GLY A 85 -38.00 44.18 11.97
N PHE A 86 -37.20 43.44 11.20
CA PHE A 86 -35.87 43.01 11.61
C PHE A 86 -35.02 44.25 11.96
N THR A 87 -35.05 44.69 13.22
CA THR A 87 -34.22 45.78 13.70
C THR A 87 -32.83 45.23 13.94
N ILE A 88 -31.87 45.69 13.16
CA ILE A 88 -30.47 45.39 13.41
C ILE A 88 -30.04 46.05 14.73
N PRO A 89 -29.19 45.38 15.54
CA PRO A 89 -28.60 46.01 16.71
C PRO A 89 -27.81 47.26 16.32
N GLN A 90 -27.75 48.23 17.24
CA GLN A 90 -26.93 49.42 17.07
C GLN A 90 -25.48 49.02 16.74
N ASN A 91 -24.90 49.64 15.71
CA ASN A 91 -23.53 49.41 15.24
C ASN A 91 -23.24 48.01 14.67
N TYR A 92 -24.26 47.25 14.21
CA TYR A 92 -24.07 45.96 13.53
C TYR A 92 -23.04 46.03 12.39
N PHE A 93 -23.23 46.97 11.45
CA PHE A 93 -22.35 47.12 10.29
C PHE A 93 -20.95 47.63 10.67
N GLU A 94 -20.83 48.50 11.67
CA GLU A 94 -19.52 48.94 12.18
C GLU A 94 -18.75 47.79 12.82
N ASN A 95 -19.43 46.94 13.60
CA ASN A 95 -18.80 45.79 14.24
C ASN A 95 -18.44 44.71 13.22
N ALA A 96 -19.28 44.48 12.22
CA ALA A 96 -19.00 43.57 11.13
C ALA A 96 -17.76 44.02 10.33
N THR A 97 -17.68 45.31 9.96
CA THR A 97 -16.52 45.85 9.24
C THR A 97 -15.24 45.86 10.08
N LYS A 98 -15.32 46.19 11.37
CA LYS A 98 -14.18 46.09 12.30
C LYS A 98 -13.66 44.65 12.41
N GLN A 99 -14.57 43.66 12.47
CA GLN A 99 -14.21 42.24 12.55
C GLN A 99 -13.57 41.73 11.25
N THR A 100 -14.12 42.07 10.09
CA THR A 100 -13.53 41.68 8.80
C THR A 100 -12.15 42.30 8.62
N LEU A 101 -11.98 43.59 8.93
CA LEU A 101 -10.67 44.25 8.89
C LEU A 101 -9.66 43.64 9.87
N LYS A 102 -10.10 43.28 11.08
CA LYS A 102 -9.25 42.56 12.05
C LYS A 102 -8.82 41.18 11.55
N SER A 103 -9.70 40.47 10.83
CA SER A 103 -9.36 39.16 10.24
C SER A 103 -8.43 39.26 9.02
N VAL A 104 -8.48 40.37 8.27
CA VAL A 104 -7.60 40.62 7.11
C VAL A 104 -6.26 41.21 7.53
N GLN A 105 -6.18 41.85 8.69
CA GLN A 105 -4.90 42.17 9.35
C GLN A 105 -4.25 40.89 9.86
N ILE A 106 -3.70 40.12 8.93
CA ILE A 106 -2.77 39.03 9.20
C ILE A 106 -1.69 39.64 10.10
N LYS A 107 -1.72 39.31 11.40
CA LYS A 107 -0.54 39.46 12.25
C LYS A 107 0.51 38.60 11.56
N ARG A 108 1.40 39.24 10.79
CA ARG A 108 2.60 38.60 10.25
C ARG A 108 3.39 38.15 11.47
N LYS A 109 3.10 36.93 11.95
CA LYS A 109 3.94 36.23 12.92
C LYS A 109 5.31 36.28 12.29
N GLY A 110 6.21 37.03 12.93
CA GLY A 110 7.48 37.45 12.36
C GLY A 110 8.12 36.28 11.62
N ILE A 111 8.61 36.56 10.41
CA ILE A 111 9.23 35.58 9.51
C ILE A 111 10.09 34.64 10.36
N ALA A 112 9.65 33.39 10.51
CA ALA A 112 10.45 32.39 11.19
C ALA A 112 11.74 32.25 10.38
N ARG A 113 12.88 32.64 10.96
CA ARG A 113 14.17 32.51 10.28
C ARG A 113 14.45 31.01 10.13
N ILE A 114 14.38 30.52 8.91
CA ILE A 114 14.77 29.15 8.59
C ILE A 114 16.30 29.13 8.62
N ILE A 115 16.88 28.49 9.64
CA ILE A 115 18.33 28.28 9.72
C ILE A 115 18.65 27.03 8.90
N ASN A 116 19.54 27.14 7.91
CA ASN A 116 19.97 26.00 7.11
C ASN A 116 21.18 25.32 7.78
N LEU A 117 20.96 24.22 8.50
CA LEU A 117 22.00 23.46 9.19
C LEU A 117 22.65 22.40 8.28
N GLY A 118 23.22 22.81 7.15
CA GLY A 118 23.79 21.89 6.15
C GLY A 118 24.88 20.94 6.69
N LEU A 119 25.65 21.39 7.69
CA LEU A 119 26.75 20.61 8.27
C LEU A 119 26.30 19.58 9.33
N VAL A 120 25.09 19.71 9.86
CA VAL A 120 24.57 18.78 10.89
C VAL A 120 24.32 17.38 10.32
N ARG A 121 24.07 17.28 9.01
CA ARG A 121 23.89 15.98 8.33
C ARG A 121 25.15 15.12 8.40
N TYR A 122 26.32 15.73 8.24
CA TYR A 122 27.60 15.02 8.34
C TYR A 122 27.96 14.71 9.80
N ALA A 123 27.76 15.68 10.70
CA ALA A 123 28.00 15.46 12.13
C ALA A 123 27.16 14.30 12.69
N ALA A 124 25.88 14.21 12.33
CA ALA A 124 25.01 13.11 12.74
C ALA A 124 25.51 11.74 12.23
N ALA A 125 25.96 11.65 10.97
CA ALA A 125 26.52 10.41 10.43
C ALA A 125 27.79 9.98 11.16
N ALA A 126 28.69 10.92 11.45
CA ALA A 126 29.91 10.64 12.22
C ALA A 126 29.58 10.14 13.65
N CYS A 127 28.60 10.74 14.32
CA CYS A 127 28.16 10.29 15.64
C CYS A 127 27.62 8.85 15.62
N ILE A 128 26.84 8.49 14.60
CA ILE A 128 26.32 7.11 14.45
C ILE A 128 27.49 6.13 14.29
N LEU A 129 28.46 6.42 13.41
CA LEU A 129 29.62 5.57 13.21
C LEU A 129 30.46 5.39 14.49
N LEU A 130 30.70 6.48 15.22
CA LEU A 130 31.41 6.43 16.50
C LEU A 130 30.65 5.58 17.51
N MET A 131 29.34 5.75 17.63
CA MET A 131 28.52 4.99 18.57
C MET A 131 28.50 3.49 18.24
N THR A 132 28.36 3.14 16.96
CA THR A 132 28.39 1.74 16.51
C THR A 132 29.77 1.11 16.73
N SER A 133 30.85 1.85 16.40
CA SER A 133 32.22 1.36 16.58
C SER A 133 32.54 1.17 18.06
N PHE A 134 32.12 2.11 18.91
CA PHE A 134 32.33 2.02 20.35
C PHE A 134 31.53 0.88 20.98
N GLY A 135 30.29 0.66 20.54
CA GLY A 135 29.46 -0.46 20.99
C GLY A 135 30.06 -1.83 20.66
N ILE A 136 30.59 -2.01 19.45
CA ILE A 136 31.27 -3.26 19.04
C ILE A 136 32.56 -3.47 19.84
N TYR A 137 33.37 -2.42 19.98
CA TYR A 137 34.62 -2.47 20.75
C TYR A 137 34.39 -2.89 22.21
N PHE A 138 33.36 -2.31 22.86
CA PHE A 138 33.01 -2.65 24.24
C PHE A 138 32.50 -4.08 24.39
N ASN A 139 31.72 -4.58 23.42
CA ASN A 139 31.21 -5.95 23.43
C ASN A 139 32.34 -7.00 23.36
N ILE A 140 33.33 -6.79 22.49
CA ILE A 140 34.50 -7.69 22.34
C ILE A 140 35.41 -7.65 23.58
N HIS A 141 35.52 -6.51 24.24
CA HIS A 141 36.34 -6.38 25.44
C HIS A 141 35.77 -7.12 26.66
N GLN A 142 34.45 -7.30 26.74
CA GLN A 142 33.79 -7.92 27.88
C GLN A 142 33.90 -9.47 27.89
N SER A 143 34.20 -10.11 26.76
CA SER A 143 34.06 -11.57 26.58
C SER A 143 35.34 -12.40 26.79
N LYS A 144 36.37 -11.90 27.48
CA LYS A 144 37.64 -12.64 27.67
C LYS A 144 37.90 -12.99 29.14
N ASN A 145 37.24 -14.05 29.63
CA ASN A 145 37.71 -14.82 30.79
C ASN A 145 37.98 -16.26 30.34
N LEU A 146 39.04 -16.45 29.54
CA LEU A 146 39.47 -17.77 29.06
C LEU A 146 39.70 -18.75 30.22
N SER A 147 40.25 -18.24 31.33
CA SER A 147 40.49 -19.01 32.55
C SER A 147 39.22 -19.65 33.12
N TYR A 148 38.06 -18.98 33.00
CA TYR A 148 36.77 -19.51 33.45
C TYR A 148 36.20 -20.57 32.51
N GLN A 149 36.50 -20.46 31.22
CA GLN A 149 36.08 -21.46 30.23
C GLN A 149 36.89 -22.76 30.35
N LEU A 150 38.18 -22.65 30.66
CA LEU A 150 39.06 -23.81 30.88
C LEU A 150 38.72 -24.56 32.18
N SER A 151 38.34 -23.85 33.25
CA SER A 151 37.97 -24.47 34.53
C SER A 151 36.65 -25.26 34.50
N LYS A 152 35.92 -25.23 33.38
CA LYS A 152 34.60 -25.88 33.24
C LYS A 152 34.67 -27.17 32.42
N ILE A 153 35.83 -27.51 31.86
CA ILE A 153 36.02 -28.75 31.11
C ILE A 153 36.17 -29.88 32.13
N PRO A 154 35.33 -30.94 32.06
CA PRO A 154 35.42 -32.06 32.98
C PRO A 154 36.65 -32.93 32.67
N ASP A 155 37.24 -33.52 33.71
CA ASP A 155 38.48 -34.31 33.60
C ASP A 155 38.35 -35.52 32.65
N GLU A 156 37.16 -36.13 32.56
CA GLU A 156 36.86 -37.25 31.65
C GLU A 156 36.98 -36.86 30.16
N GLU A 157 36.60 -35.62 29.81
CA GLU A 157 36.74 -35.11 28.45
C GLU A 157 38.21 -34.81 28.13
N ILE A 158 38.98 -34.36 29.13
CA ILE A 158 40.43 -34.14 28.99
C ILE A 158 41.13 -35.48 28.77
N GLU A 159 40.79 -36.49 29.57
CA GLU A 159 41.34 -37.85 29.46
C GLU A 159 41.02 -38.46 28.09
N THR A 160 39.75 -38.40 27.66
CA THR A 160 39.31 -38.92 26.35
C THR A 160 40.04 -38.22 25.20
N TYR A 161 40.18 -36.90 25.28
CA TYR A 161 40.87 -36.12 24.26
C TYR A 161 42.35 -36.50 24.16
N LEU A 162 43.03 -36.59 25.31
CA LEU A 162 44.42 -37.01 25.39
C LEU A 162 44.58 -38.43 24.84
N GLN A 163 43.75 -39.38 25.26
CA GLN A 163 43.85 -40.76 24.80
C GLN A 163 43.63 -40.93 23.29
N GLN A 164 42.76 -40.10 22.69
CA GLN A 164 42.48 -40.14 21.26
C GLN A 164 43.55 -39.42 20.41
N HIS A 165 44.26 -38.44 20.98
CA HIS A 165 45.18 -37.57 20.24
C HIS A 165 46.65 -37.69 20.69
N ILE A 166 47.00 -38.66 21.53
CA ILE A 166 48.39 -38.99 21.84
C ILE A 166 48.92 -39.96 20.78
N ASP A 167 49.97 -39.55 20.09
CA ASP A 167 50.75 -40.41 19.20
C ASP A 167 52.06 -40.86 19.89
N ASN A 168 52.69 -41.94 19.39
CA ASN A 168 53.93 -42.49 19.96
C ASN A 168 55.11 -41.49 20.03
N ALA A 169 55.04 -40.39 19.28
CA ALA A 169 56.02 -39.31 19.31
C ALA A 169 55.87 -38.39 20.54
N ASP A 170 54.68 -38.31 21.14
CA ASP A 170 54.39 -37.45 22.30
C ASP A 170 54.63 -38.17 23.63
N VAL A 171 54.64 -39.51 23.61
CA VAL A 171 54.93 -40.38 24.75
C VAL A 171 56.22 -40.02 25.50
N PRO A 172 57.38 -39.76 24.87
CA PRO A 172 58.58 -39.37 25.60
C PRO A 172 58.45 -38.04 26.36
N VAL A 173 57.68 -37.07 25.84
CA VAL A 173 57.43 -35.78 26.51
C VAL A 173 56.49 -35.96 27.70
N ILE A 174 55.48 -36.82 27.56
CA ILE A 174 54.58 -37.18 28.65
C ILE A 174 55.36 -37.88 29.76
N ILE A 175 56.24 -38.84 29.41
CA ILE A 175 57.09 -39.56 30.36
C ILE A 175 58.06 -38.61 31.07
N GLU A 176 58.69 -37.67 30.37
CA GLU A 176 59.59 -36.67 30.98
C GLU A 176 58.88 -35.83 32.05
N ASN A 177 57.61 -35.48 31.81
CA ASN A 177 56.79 -34.74 32.77
C ASN A 177 56.13 -35.63 33.85
N LEU A 178 56.10 -36.95 33.66
CA LEU A 178 55.64 -37.94 34.67
C LEU A 178 56.78 -38.46 35.54
N SER A 179 58.03 -38.42 35.09
CA SER A 179 59.19 -38.98 35.79
C SER A 179 59.55 -38.28 37.11
N ASP A 180 58.90 -37.16 37.43
CA ASP A 180 59.02 -36.48 38.72
C ASP A 180 58.03 -36.98 39.80
N GLU A 181 57.18 -37.99 39.53
CA GLU A 181 56.34 -38.63 40.55
C GLU A 181 56.19 -40.16 40.34
N SER A 182 56.52 -40.92 41.39
CA SER A 182 56.74 -42.37 41.41
C SER A 182 55.53 -43.25 41.05
N ALA A 183 55.61 -44.04 39.96
CA ALA A 183 54.87 -45.31 39.82
C ALA A 183 55.50 -46.22 38.73
N PHE A 184 56.61 -46.90 39.05
CA PHE A 184 57.13 -48.00 38.26
C PHE A 184 56.67 -49.33 38.87
N THR A 185 55.86 -50.11 38.17
CA THR A 185 55.91 -51.58 38.24
C THR A 185 55.66 -52.17 36.87
N SER A 186 56.69 -52.77 36.31
CA SER A 186 56.71 -53.57 35.09
C SER A 186 55.78 -54.77 35.20
N ASP A 187 55.05 -55.09 34.13
CA ASP A 187 54.69 -56.48 33.84
C ASP A 187 54.88 -56.75 32.34
N GLU A 188 56.13 -57.03 32.00
CA GLU A 188 56.56 -57.60 30.73
C GLU A 188 56.50 -59.13 30.87
N SER A 189 55.33 -59.76 30.74
CA SER A 189 55.26 -61.24 30.74
C SER A 189 54.00 -61.88 30.14
N LYS A 190 53.56 -61.52 28.91
CA LYS A 190 52.69 -62.44 28.13
C LYS A 190 52.57 -62.13 26.63
N LEU A 191 53.61 -62.44 25.86
CA LEU A 191 53.40 -62.79 24.46
C LEU A 191 54.23 -64.04 24.16
N THR A 192 53.57 -65.19 24.18
CA THR A 192 54.16 -66.51 23.96
C THR A 192 54.72 -66.63 22.54
N GLU A 193 55.88 -67.27 22.37
CA GLU A 193 56.57 -67.47 21.07
C GLU A 193 55.69 -68.10 19.98
N GLU A 194 54.62 -68.81 20.38
CA GLU A 194 53.61 -69.38 19.49
C GLU A 194 52.84 -68.32 18.67
N GLU A 195 52.68 -67.10 19.20
CA GLU A 195 51.97 -66.00 18.50
C GLU A 195 52.89 -65.28 17.51
N LEU A 196 54.21 -65.30 17.75
CA LEU A 196 55.22 -64.76 16.85
C LEU A 196 55.41 -65.62 15.60
N ILE A 197 55.33 -66.95 15.72
CA ILE A 197 55.45 -67.87 14.58
C ILE A 197 54.22 -67.77 13.66
N LYS A 198 53.03 -67.57 14.23
CA LYS A 198 51.79 -67.40 13.46
C LYS A 198 51.78 -66.16 12.56
N LEU A 199 52.49 -65.10 12.98
CA LEU A 199 52.65 -63.86 12.22
C LEU A 199 53.67 -63.97 11.07
N LEU A 200 54.63 -64.90 11.15
CA LEU A 200 55.66 -65.11 10.13
C LEU A 200 55.23 -66.07 9.01
N ASP A 201 54.25 -66.95 9.23
CA ASP A 201 53.79 -67.95 8.24
C ASP A 201 52.56 -67.48 7.41
N THR A 202 52.00 -66.30 7.71
CA THR A 202 50.78 -65.76 7.06
C THR A 202 51.08 -64.70 5.97
N THR A 203 52.30 -64.64 5.45
CA THR A 203 52.62 -63.80 4.28
C THR A 203 53.14 -64.67 3.14
N PRO A 204 52.52 -64.67 1.94
CA PRO A 204 53.13 -65.25 0.75
C PRO A 204 54.35 -64.45 0.26
#